data_AF-A0A3D3EAY9-F1
#
_entry.id   AF-A0A3D3EAY9-F1
#
_cell.length_a   1.000
_cell.length_b   1.000
_cell.length_c   1.000
_cell.angle_alpha   90.00
_cell.angle_beta   90.00
_cell.angle_gamma   90.00
#
_symmetry.space_group_name_H-M   'P 1'
#
loop_
_entity.id
_entity.type
_entity.pdbx_description
1 polymer ?
#
loop_
_entity_poly.entity_id
_entity_poly.type
_entity_poly.pdbx_seq_one_letter_code
_entity_poly.pdbx_strand_id
1 'polypeptide(L)'
;DMPLSFLTQLHDSEDDVGEVSSYLITPDLHQNGISVPDEVSKAGGALWCPHFSEITAHDLARARDLSLCVAVWTVNEPEDINAMIDLGVDAIVTDYPGRVQRLLSDHGFRWAR
;
A
#
# COMPACT_ATOMS: atom_id res chain seq x y z
N ASP A 1 -15.89 -25.57 -32.66
CA ASP A 1 -17.05 -24.82 -32.14
C ASP A 1 -16.70 -24.39 -30.73
N MET A 2 -16.46 -23.10 -30.51
CA MET A 2 -15.98 -22.54 -29.25
C MET A 2 -17.11 -21.67 -28.68
N PRO A 3 -17.58 -21.88 -27.44
CA PRO A 3 -18.72 -21.12 -26.93
C PRO A 3 -18.31 -19.65 -26.72
N LEU A 4 -19.04 -18.76 -27.39
CA LEU A 4 -19.03 -17.32 -27.10
C LEU A 4 -19.73 -17.11 -25.76
N SER A 5 -18.96 -16.84 -24.72
CA SER A 5 -19.45 -16.29 -23.46
C SER A 5 -19.52 -14.76 -23.58
N PHE A 6 -20.65 -14.17 -23.23
CA PHE A 6 -20.75 -12.73 -22.96
C PHE A 6 -21.17 -12.55 -21.50
N LEU A 7 -20.57 -11.57 -20.83
CA LEU A 7 -20.85 -11.22 -19.45
C LEU A 7 -21.75 -9.98 -19.49
N THR A 8 -23.03 -10.14 -19.15
CA THR A 8 -23.95 -8.99 -19.05
C THR A 8 -23.56 -8.17 -17.84
N GLN A 9 -22.85 -7.06 -18.05
CA GLN A 9 -22.67 -6.05 -17.03
C GLN A 9 -24.03 -5.39 -16.76
N LEU A 10 -24.61 -5.65 -15.59
CA LEU A 10 -25.74 -4.88 -15.10
C LEU A 10 -25.26 -3.44 -14.88
N HIS A 11 -26.09 -2.46 -15.25
CA HIS A 11 -25.76 -1.04 -15.14
C HIS A 11 -25.33 -0.67 -13.71
N ASP A 12 -24.40 0.28 -13.63
CA ASP A 12 -23.93 0.94 -12.41
C ASP A 12 -25.12 1.14 -11.45
N SER A 13 -25.12 0.33 -10.39
CA SER A 13 -25.99 0.54 -9.25
C SER A 13 -25.10 1.23 -8.24
N GLU A 14 -25.38 2.51 -7.99
CA GLU A 14 -24.71 3.28 -6.93
C GLU A 14 -24.86 2.49 -5.62
N ASP A 15 -23.73 2.03 -5.10
CA ASP A 15 -23.50 1.23 -3.90
C ASP A 15 -23.88 -0.26 -3.96
N ASP A 16 -22.86 -1.10 -3.99
CA ASP A 16 -22.98 -2.54 -3.78
C ASP A 16 -23.30 -2.82 -2.30
N VAL A 17 -24.32 -3.65 -2.05
CA VAL A 17 -24.84 -3.90 -0.69
C VAL A 17 -23.80 -4.70 0.10
N GLY A 18 -22.95 -3.98 0.81
CA GLY A 18 -21.82 -4.49 1.59
C GLY A 18 -20.72 -3.44 1.77
N GLU A 19 -20.59 -2.50 0.84
CA GLU A 19 -19.56 -1.45 0.85
C GLU A 19 -19.82 -0.38 1.91
N VAL A 20 -21.10 -0.10 2.23
CA VAL A 20 -21.51 0.80 3.31
C VAL A 20 -20.98 0.42 4.70
N SER A 21 -20.61 -0.85 4.93
CA SER A 21 -20.13 -1.29 6.24
C SER A 21 -18.66 -0.90 6.52
N SER A 22 -17.84 -0.67 5.49
CA SER A 22 -16.43 -0.31 5.68
C SER A 22 -16.30 1.14 6.14
N TYR A 23 -17.00 2.07 5.49
CA TYR A 23 -16.99 3.50 5.79
C TYR A 23 -17.49 3.84 7.20
N LEU A 24 -18.39 3.03 7.77
CA LEU A 24 -18.95 3.29 9.10
C LEU A 24 -18.00 2.91 10.26
N ILE A 25 -16.96 2.12 10.00
CA ILE A 25 -16.06 1.60 11.03
C ILE A 25 -14.64 2.17 10.90
N THR A 26 -14.22 2.54 9.69
CA THR A 26 -12.92 3.21 9.49
C THR A 26 -13.01 4.67 9.91
N PRO A 27 -12.17 5.13 10.87
CA PRO A 27 -12.02 6.56 11.12
C PRO A 27 -11.64 7.26 9.83
N ASP A 28 -12.18 8.45 9.58
CA ASP A 28 -11.74 9.28 8.46
C ASP A 28 -10.34 9.82 8.77
N LEU A 29 -9.33 9.12 8.24
CA LEU A 29 -7.91 9.37 8.43
C LEU A 29 -7.39 10.48 7.49
N HIS A 30 -8.20 10.97 6.56
CA HIS A 30 -7.86 12.10 5.68
C HIS A 30 -8.15 13.46 6.33
N GLN A 31 -8.72 13.47 7.55
CA GLN A 31 -8.91 14.71 8.30
C GLN A 31 -7.57 15.37 8.64
N ASN A 32 -7.46 16.66 8.31
CA ASN A 32 -6.27 17.46 8.56
C ASN A 32 -5.77 17.32 10.01
N GLY A 33 -4.52 16.86 10.16
CA GLY A 33 -3.81 16.79 11.45
C GLY A 33 -3.78 15.43 12.13
N ILE A 34 -4.43 14.40 11.57
CA ILE A 34 -4.31 13.03 12.05
C ILE A 34 -3.06 12.40 11.43
N SER A 35 -2.12 11.96 12.27
CA SER A 35 -1.00 11.12 11.81
C SER A 35 -1.47 9.67 11.76
N VAL A 36 -1.58 9.10 10.56
CA VAL A 36 -2.00 7.71 10.37
C VAL A 36 -1.10 6.72 11.13
N PRO A 37 0.25 6.85 11.13
CA PRO A 37 1.12 6.03 11.97
C PRO A 37 0.73 6.04 13.45
N ASP A 38 0.38 7.21 14.00
CA ASP A 38 -0.02 7.32 15.41
C ASP A 38 -1.32 6.57 15.70
N GLU A 39 -2.31 6.65 14.81
CA GLU A 39 -3.57 5.92 14.97
C GLU A 39 -3.37 4.40 14.84
N VAL A 40 -2.52 3.94 13.91
CA VAL A 40 -2.17 2.52 13.79
C VAL A 40 -1.52 2.02 15.08
N SER A 41 -0.58 2.78 15.63
CA SER A 41 0.08 2.42 16.89
C SER A 41 -0.89 2.41 18.07
N LYS A 42 -1.78 3.42 18.19
CA LYS A 42 -2.83 3.49 19.23
C LYS A 42 -3.81 2.32 19.15
N ALA A 43 -4.15 1.87 17.94
CA ALA A 43 -4.98 0.71 17.71
C ALA A 43 -4.27 -0.63 18.05
N GLY A 44 -2.98 -0.58 18.41
CA GLY A 44 -2.16 -1.76 18.69
C GLY A 44 -1.65 -2.46 17.42
N GLY A 45 -1.71 -1.79 16.28
CA GLY A 45 -1.14 -2.27 15.03
C GLY A 45 0.39 -2.24 15.04
N ALA A 46 1.00 -3.20 14.34
CA ALA A 46 2.45 -3.28 14.15
C ALA A 46 2.88 -3.02 12.69
N LEU A 47 1.91 -2.94 11.79
CA LEU A 47 2.11 -2.81 10.34
C LEU A 47 1.19 -1.71 9.82
N TRP A 48 1.76 -0.78 9.06
CA TRP A 48 1.03 0.25 8.34
C TRP A 48 1.25 0.07 6.84
N CYS A 49 0.15 0.01 6.07
CA CYS A 49 0.21 -0.23 4.63
C CYS A 49 -0.39 0.93 3.81
N PRO A 50 0.33 2.04 3.61
CA PRO A 50 -0.15 3.17 2.81
C PRO A 50 0.00 2.92 1.30
N HIS A 51 -0.77 3.68 0.50
CA HIS A 51 -0.52 3.77 -0.93
C HIS A 51 0.79 4.52 -1.17
N PHE A 52 1.60 4.08 -2.14
CA PHE A 52 2.96 4.60 -2.34
C PHE A 52 3.03 6.09 -2.70
N SER A 53 1.96 6.66 -3.23
CA SER A 53 1.89 8.10 -3.55
C SER A 53 1.56 8.98 -2.35
N GLU A 54 1.10 8.39 -1.24
CA GLU A 54 0.61 9.11 -0.06
C GLU A 54 1.63 9.13 1.09
N ILE A 55 2.71 8.35 0.96
CA ILE A 55 3.74 8.28 1.98
C ILE A 55 4.78 9.38 1.78
N THR A 56 5.14 10.05 2.87
CA THR A 56 6.27 10.99 2.89
C THR A 56 7.40 10.50 3.79
N ALA A 57 8.59 11.08 3.65
CA ALA A 57 9.72 10.79 4.53
C ALA A 57 9.41 11.15 6.00
N HIS A 58 8.54 12.13 6.23
CA HIS A 58 8.10 12.51 7.57
C HIS A 58 7.24 11.41 8.20
N ASP A 59 6.27 10.89 7.45
CA ASP A 59 5.39 9.82 7.94
C ASP A 59 6.17 8.53 8.20
N LEU A 60 7.14 8.22 7.34
CA LEU A 60 8.00 7.05 7.52
C LEU A 60 8.92 7.19 8.74
N ALA A 61 9.47 8.39 9.00
CA ALA A 61 10.22 8.65 10.22
C ALA A 61 9.32 8.46 11.46
N ARG A 62 8.09 8.98 11.41
CA ARG A 62 7.13 8.82 12.51
C ARG A 62 6.76 7.36 12.75
N ALA A 63 6.52 6.59 11.68
CA ALA A 63 6.24 5.16 11.78
C ALA A 63 7.41 4.39 12.40
N ARG A 64 8.65 4.72 12.03
CA ARG A 64 9.86 4.15 12.64
C ARG A 64 9.99 4.47 14.13
N ASP A 65 9.70 5.70 14.54
CA ASP A 65 9.71 6.08 15.96
C ASP A 65 8.68 5.28 16.78
N LEU A 66 7.57 4.90 16.15
CA LEU A 66 6.51 4.07 16.72
C LEU A 66 6.80 2.55 16.59
N SER A 67 7.97 2.17 16.08
CA SER A 67 8.35 0.77 15.80
C SER A 67 7.36 0.04 14.88
N LEU A 68 6.73 0.77 13.96
CA LEU A 68 5.84 0.22 12.95
C LEU A 68 6.64 -0.20 11.72
N CYS A 69 6.26 -1.34 11.15
CA CYS A 69 6.70 -1.75 9.81
C CYS A 69 5.84 -1.03 8.76
N VAL A 70 6.45 -0.53 7.69
CA VAL A 70 5.75 0.17 6.61
C VAL A 70 5.83 -0.61 5.29
N ALA A 71 4.67 -1.06 4.81
CA ALA A 71 4.53 -1.82 3.57
C ALA A 71 3.72 -1.05 2.52
N VAL A 72 4.38 -0.50 1.50
CA VAL A 72 3.70 0.29 0.47
C VAL A 72 3.08 -0.59 -0.61
N TRP A 73 1.91 -0.20 -1.10
CA TRP A 73 1.21 -0.88 -2.20
C TRP A 73 0.62 0.13 -3.21
N THR A 74 0.28 -0.26 -4.43
CA THR A 74 0.93 -1.33 -5.22
C THR A 74 1.95 -0.65 -6.12
N VAL A 75 3.23 -0.95 -5.94
CA VAL A 75 4.31 -0.26 -6.66
C VAL A 75 4.73 -1.08 -7.85
N ASN A 76 4.37 -0.63 -9.05
CA ASN A 76 4.60 -1.36 -10.27
C ASN A 76 5.70 -0.74 -11.14
N GLU A 77 5.79 0.59 -11.23
CA GLU A 77 6.74 1.25 -12.13
C GLU A 77 8.17 1.29 -11.58
N PRO A 78 9.22 1.14 -12.43
CA PRO A 78 10.60 1.15 -11.99
C PRO A 78 11.00 2.42 -11.24
N GLU A 79 10.51 3.57 -11.68
CA GLU A 79 10.79 4.87 -11.07
C GLU A 79 10.24 4.93 -9.64
N ASP A 80 8.99 4.50 -9.46
CA ASP A 80 8.34 4.46 -8.16
C ASP A 80 9.00 3.42 -7.24
N ILE A 81 9.39 2.26 -7.77
CA ILE A 81 10.13 1.25 -7.02
C ILE A 81 11.45 1.84 -6.50
N ASN A 82 12.22 2.52 -7.36
CA ASN A 82 13.46 3.18 -6.93
C ASN A 82 13.19 4.24 -5.87
N ALA A 83 12.16 5.08 -6.05
CA ALA A 83 11.78 6.08 -5.07
C ALA A 83 11.43 5.46 -3.71
N MET A 84 10.72 4.34 -3.68
CA MET A 84 10.37 3.63 -2.44
C MET A 84 11.59 2.97 -1.78
N ILE A 85 12.51 2.42 -2.57
CA ILE A 85 13.80 1.90 -2.07
C ILE A 85 14.62 3.03 -1.44
N ASP A 86 14.74 4.17 -2.13
CA ASP A 86 15.49 5.35 -1.66
C ASP A 86 14.85 5.97 -0.40
N LEU A 87 13.52 5.96 -0.32
CA LEU A 87 12.78 6.38 0.86
C LEU A 87 13.04 5.47 2.07
N GLY A 88 13.43 4.22 1.82
CA GLY A 88 13.77 3.22 2.82
C GLY A 88 12.54 2.62 3.50
N VAL A 89 11.52 2.25 2.70
CA VAL A 89 10.35 1.50 3.17
C VAL A 89 10.74 0.07 3.55
N ASP A 90 10.01 -0.56 4.46
CA ASP A 90 10.31 -1.90 4.94
C ASP A 90 9.86 -3.00 3.97
N ALA A 91 8.75 -2.76 3.24
CA ALA A 91 8.24 -3.70 2.25
C ALA A 91 7.58 -2.98 1.05
N ILE A 92 7.69 -3.62 -0.11
CA ILE A 92 7.07 -3.18 -1.37
C ILE A 92 6.13 -4.29 -1.85
N VAL A 93 4.85 -3.98 -1.94
CA VAL A 93 3.83 -4.82 -2.55
C VAL A 93 3.75 -4.47 -4.03
N THR A 94 3.92 -5.46 -4.90
CA THR A 94 4.00 -5.29 -6.35
C THR A 94 3.39 -6.48 -7.08
N ASP A 95 2.85 -6.23 -8.28
CA ASP A 95 2.46 -7.29 -9.20
C ASP A 95 3.67 -7.87 -9.97
N TYR A 96 4.81 -7.17 -9.93
CA TYR A 96 6.02 -7.50 -10.68
C TYR A 96 7.23 -7.77 -9.76
N PRO A 97 7.22 -8.86 -8.95
CA PRO A 97 8.26 -9.11 -7.95
C PRO A 97 9.66 -9.24 -8.56
N GLY A 98 9.79 -9.77 -9.78
CA GLY A 98 11.09 -9.85 -10.48
C GLY A 98 11.71 -8.49 -10.79
N ARG A 99 10.89 -7.46 -11.02
CA ARG A 99 11.35 -6.08 -11.27
C ARG A 99 11.93 -5.48 -9.99
N VAL A 100 11.21 -5.63 -8.89
CA VAL A 100 11.66 -5.20 -7.55
C VAL A 100 12.93 -5.93 -7.14
N GLN A 101 13.00 -7.25 -7.36
CA GLN A 101 14.20 -8.06 -7.09
C GLN A 101 15.45 -7.54 -7.82
N ARG A 102 15.31 -7.23 -9.10
CA ARG A 102 16.40 -6.67 -9.90
C ARG A 102 16.84 -5.31 -9.35
N LEU A 103 15.91 -4.39 -9.15
CA LEU A 103 16.23 -3.04 -8.70
C LEU A 103 16.88 -3.02 -7.31
N LEU A 104 16.36 -3.79 -6.36
CA LEU A 104 17.01 -3.90 -5.03
C LEU A 104 18.41 -4.51 -5.13
N SER A 105 18.64 -5.45 -6.05
CA SER A 105 20.00 -5.99 -6.30
C SER A 105 20.93 -4.92 -6.87
N ASP A 106 20.44 -4.08 -7.77
CA ASP A 106 21.19 -2.94 -8.34
C ASP A 106 21.53 -1.89 -7.27
N HIS A 107 20.66 -1.74 -6.26
CA HIS A 107 20.89 -0.95 -5.04
C HIS A 107 21.79 -1.63 -3.99
N GLY A 108 22.30 -2.83 -4.28
CA GLY A 108 23.23 -3.56 -3.41
C GLY A 108 22.57 -4.38 -2.30
N PHE A 109 21.24 -4.46 -2.26
CA PHE A 109 20.53 -5.36 -1.35
C PHE A 109 20.66 -6.80 -1.82
N ARG A 110 20.75 -7.71 -0.85
CA ARG A 110 20.84 -9.15 -1.11
C ARG A 110 19.57 -9.82 -0.62
N TRP A 111 19.03 -10.66 -1.48
CA TRP A 111 17.83 -11.44 -1.20
C TRP A 111 18.24 -12.83 -0.73
N ALA A 112 17.69 -13.28 0.39
CA ALA A 112 17.78 -14.67 0.82
C ALA A 112 16.51 -15.41 0.39
N ARG A 113 16.67 -16.67 -0.02
CA ARG A 113 15.57 -17.57 -0.35
C ARG A 113 15.28 -18.50 0.82
#